data_AF-A0A6C0CN80-F1
#
_entry.id   AF-A0A6C0CN80-F1
#
_cell.length_a   1.000
_cell.length_b   1.000
_cell.length_c   1.000
_cell.angle_alpha   90.00
_cell.angle_beta   90.00
_cell.angle_gamma   90.00
#
_symmetry.space_group_name_H-M   'P 1'
#
loop_
_entity.id
_entity.type
_entity.pdbx_description
1 polymer ?
#
loop_
_entity_poly.entity_id
_entity_poly.type
_entity_poly.pdbx_seq_one_letter_code
_entity_poly.pdbx_strand_id
1 'polypeptide(L)'
;MSNQFIEEQNQELLWNVFNRFPNMNSVHPDIAQNIFQETLGEIYDIIPKNVVQLSKYELQDLNKKTISIFWDKITKQTQQFTPSFTSLNNTQTNTNSYYETPLEKTNRDFENKQQQYEAMNAKPKLPDPTDMFQEPVGDGEDQAIQNMDELIARYQRQRDLDVPIVPTTDGSESETSPIHSSPIESVLGKIQIRLDRMEARLTQLENSSKIV
;
A
#
# COMPACT_ATOMS: atom_id res chain seq x y z
N MET A 1 -14.73 -38.13 9.78
CA MET A 1 -14.34 -37.29 8.62
C MET A 1 -12.86 -37.00 8.74
N SER A 2 -12.18 -36.83 7.61
CA SER A 2 -10.73 -36.79 7.46
C SER A 2 -10.14 -35.46 7.96
N ASN A 3 -10.33 -35.19 9.26
CA ASN A 3 -10.02 -33.92 9.91
C ASN A 3 -8.52 -33.55 9.88
N GLN A 4 -7.65 -34.51 9.60
CA GLN A 4 -6.19 -34.31 9.55
C GLN A 4 -5.74 -33.43 8.38
N PHE A 5 -6.46 -33.45 7.24
CA PHE A 5 -6.10 -32.59 6.11
C PHE A 5 -6.45 -31.12 6.36
N ILE A 6 -7.58 -30.88 7.04
CA ILE A 6 -8.09 -29.56 7.42
C ILE A 6 -7.48 -29.08 8.75
N GLU A 7 -6.67 -29.90 9.43
CA GLU A 7 -6.03 -29.50 10.67
C GLU A 7 -5.13 -28.28 10.47
N GLU A 8 -5.18 -27.34 11.41
CA GLU A 8 -4.45 -26.06 11.34
C GLU A 8 -2.97 -26.26 11.04
N GLN A 9 -2.31 -27.21 11.72
CA GLN A 9 -0.90 -27.53 11.50
C GLN A 9 -0.60 -27.96 10.06
N ASN A 10 -1.51 -28.71 9.43
CA ASN A 10 -1.34 -29.16 8.05
C ASN A 10 -1.58 -28.01 7.07
N GLN A 11 -2.59 -27.17 7.33
CA GLN A 11 -2.87 -26.01 6.50
C GLN A 11 -1.76 -24.96 6.58
N GLU A 12 -1.18 -24.73 7.76
CA GLU A 12 -0.02 -23.86 7.93
C GLU A 12 1.20 -24.39 7.14
N LEU A 13 1.44 -25.70 7.18
CA LEU A 13 2.49 -26.31 6.37
C LEU A 13 2.25 -26.04 4.87
N LEU A 14 1.03 -26.29 4.40
CA LEU A 14 0.66 -26.07 3.00
C LEU A 14 0.79 -24.59 2.61
N TRP A 15 0.37 -23.67 3.48
CA TRP A 15 0.50 -22.23 3.29
C TRP A 15 1.97 -21.78 3.24
N ASN A 16 2.80 -22.31 4.13
CA ASN A 16 4.23 -22.03 4.15
C ASN A 16 4.94 -22.54 2.88
N VAL A 17 4.56 -23.71 2.38
CA VAL A 17 5.08 -24.24 1.11
C VAL A 17 4.59 -23.40 -0.06
N PHE A 18 3.30 -23.03 -0.06
CA PHE A 18 2.68 -22.19 -1.07
C PHE A 18 3.42 -20.84 -1.22
N ASN A 19 3.71 -20.15 -0.11
CA ASN A 19 4.41 -18.87 -0.14
C ASN A 19 5.89 -18.95 -0.56
N ARG A 20 6.48 -20.15 -0.55
CA ARG A 20 7.88 -20.34 -0.97
C ARG A 20 8.05 -20.49 -2.48
N PHE A 21 6.96 -20.47 -3.25
CA PHE A 21 7.08 -20.58 -4.70
C PHE A 21 7.74 -19.34 -5.31
N PRO A 22 8.71 -19.49 -6.23
CA PRO A 22 9.49 -18.39 -6.81
C PRO A 22 8.66 -17.28 -7.45
N ASN A 23 7.44 -17.57 -7.93
CA ASN A 23 6.59 -16.60 -8.60
C ASN A 23 5.50 -16.00 -7.68
N MET A 24 5.45 -16.36 -6.39
CA MET A 24 4.41 -15.87 -5.49
C MET A 24 4.50 -14.38 -5.16
N ASN A 25 5.70 -13.79 -5.22
CA ASN A 25 5.88 -12.36 -5.00
C ASN A 25 5.18 -11.49 -6.07
N SER A 26 4.89 -12.07 -7.24
CA SER A 26 4.18 -11.40 -8.33
C SER A 26 2.65 -11.55 -8.23
N VAL A 27 2.16 -12.38 -7.32
CA VAL A 27 0.73 -12.67 -7.14
C VAL A 27 0.17 -11.78 -6.03
N HIS A 28 -0.94 -11.09 -6.29
CA HIS A 28 -1.60 -10.27 -5.28
C HIS A 28 -2.10 -11.14 -4.10
N PRO A 29 -1.95 -10.70 -2.83
CA PRO A 29 -2.33 -11.48 -1.65
C PRO A 29 -3.75 -12.04 -1.69
N ASP A 30 -4.72 -11.24 -2.15
CA ASP A 30 -6.12 -11.69 -2.26
C ASP A 30 -6.30 -12.86 -3.22
N ILE A 31 -5.54 -12.87 -4.32
CA ILE A 31 -5.64 -13.94 -5.33
C ILE A 31 -4.92 -15.19 -4.84
N ALA A 32 -3.78 -15.02 -4.16
CA ALA A 32 -3.09 -16.09 -3.47
C ALA A 32 -4.00 -16.78 -2.44
N GLN A 33 -4.73 -16.01 -1.63
CA GLN A 33 -5.68 -16.55 -0.67
C GLN A 33 -6.85 -17.26 -1.34
N ASN A 34 -7.38 -16.71 -2.43
CA ASN A 34 -8.46 -17.33 -3.20
C ASN A 34 -8.02 -18.70 -3.77
N ILE A 35 -6.86 -18.75 -4.43
CA ILE A 35 -6.29 -20.00 -4.97
C ILE A 35 -6.11 -21.04 -3.87
N PHE A 36 -5.63 -20.61 -2.71
CA PHE A 36 -5.43 -21.51 -1.58
C PHE A 36 -6.75 -22.14 -1.10
N GLN A 37 -7.78 -21.32 -0.88
CA GLN A 37 -9.09 -21.78 -0.42
C GLN A 37 -9.80 -22.65 -1.46
N GLU A 38 -9.78 -22.24 -2.72
CA GLU A 38 -10.41 -22.97 -3.83
C GLU A 38 -9.78 -24.37 -3.97
N THR A 39 -8.46 -24.46 -3.99
CA THR A 39 -7.77 -25.75 -4.15
C THR A 39 -7.90 -26.63 -2.91
N LEU A 40 -7.96 -26.07 -1.70
CA LEU A 40 -8.29 -26.87 -0.50
C LEU A 40 -9.71 -27.45 -0.58
N GLY A 41 -10.69 -26.67 -1.06
CA GLY A 41 -12.05 -27.14 -1.27
C GLY A 41 -12.12 -28.28 -2.29
N GLU A 42 -11.46 -28.10 -3.45
CA GLU A 42 -11.35 -29.13 -4.49
C GLU A 42 -10.75 -30.43 -3.95
N ILE A 43 -9.67 -30.35 -3.17
CA ILE A 43 -9.04 -31.54 -2.60
C ILE A 43 -9.92 -32.17 -1.52
N TYR A 44 -10.59 -31.37 -0.70
CA TYR A 44 -11.47 -31.86 0.34
C TYR A 44 -12.66 -32.65 -0.23
N ASP A 45 -13.24 -32.19 -1.34
CA ASP A 45 -14.35 -32.88 -2.02
C ASP A 45 -13.94 -34.24 -2.61
N ILE A 46 -12.66 -34.42 -2.93
CA ILE A 46 -12.11 -35.70 -3.42
C ILE A 46 -11.98 -36.72 -2.27
N ILE A 47 -11.85 -36.26 -1.02
CA ILE A 47 -11.66 -37.16 0.11
C ILE A 47 -12.97 -37.91 0.40
N PRO A 48 -12.95 -39.26 0.40
CA PRO A 48 -14.17 -40.03 0.63
C PRO A 48 -14.75 -39.75 2.02
N LYS A 49 -16.04 -39.40 2.10
CA LYS A 49 -16.73 -39.04 3.35
C LYS A 49 -16.70 -40.16 4.42
N ASN A 50 -16.49 -41.40 4.00
CA ASN A 50 -16.36 -42.58 4.85
C ASN A 50 -14.95 -42.76 5.47
N VAL A 51 -13.95 -41.96 5.10
CA VAL A 51 -12.61 -42.02 5.68
C VAL A 51 -12.56 -41.16 6.95
N VAL A 52 -12.46 -41.81 8.11
CA VAL A 52 -12.43 -41.14 9.41
C VAL A 52 -11.03 -40.64 9.77
N GLN A 53 -9.98 -41.37 9.36
CA GLN A 53 -8.58 -41.00 9.53
C GLN A 53 -7.83 -41.34 8.26
N LEU A 54 -6.99 -40.42 7.79
CA LEU A 54 -6.09 -40.69 6.69
C LEU A 54 -4.84 -41.36 7.26
N SER A 55 -4.30 -42.33 6.53
CA SER A 55 -2.95 -42.80 6.80
C SER A 55 -1.97 -41.63 6.60
N LYS A 56 -0.85 -41.65 7.33
CA LYS A 56 0.24 -40.68 7.15
C LYS A 56 0.69 -40.60 5.69
N TYR A 57 0.70 -41.73 4.99
CA TYR A 57 1.06 -41.79 3.57
C TYR A 57 0.00 -41.14 2.67
N GLU A 58 -1.28 -41.37 2.95
CA GLU A 58 -2.40 -40.78 2.19
C GLU A 58 -2.47 -39.27 2.41
N LEU A 59 -2.27 -38.80 3.65
CA LEU A 59 -2.18 -37.37 3.95
C LEU A 59 -1.02 -36.70 3.21
N GLN A 60 0.15 -37.35 3.18
CA GLN A 60 1.30 -36.85 2.43
C GLN A 60 1.04 -36.82 0.93
N ASP A 61 0.36 -37.82 0.38
CA ASP A 61 0.01 -37.87 -1.04
C ASP A 61 -0.98 -36.76 -1.42
N LEU A 62 -2.00 -36.54 -0.58
CA LEU A 62 -2.93 -35.41 -0.71
C LEU A 62 -2.20 -34.07 -0.63
N ASN A 63 -1.28 -33.90 0.31
CA ASN A 63 -0.48 -32.67 0.41
C ASN A 63 0.38 -32.45 -0.85
N LYS A 64 1.05 -33.49 -1.36
CA LYS A 64 1.82 -33.40 -2.61
C LYS A 64 0.94 -33.02 -3.80
N LYS A 65 -0.24 -33.64 -3.91
CA LYS A 65 -1.21 -33.33 -4.96
C LYS A 65 -1.70 -31.87 -4.85
N THR A 66 -1.99 -31.42 -3.63
CA THR A 66 -2.40 -30.03 -3.35
C THR A 66 -1.31 -29.04 -3.79
N ILE A 67 -0.06 -29.29 -3.41
CA ILE A 67 1.10 -28.47 -3.80
C ILE A 67 1.28 -28.44 -5.32
N SER A 68 1.06 -29.57 -6.01
CA SER A 68 1.11 -29.62 -7.48
C SER A 68 0.03 -28.75 -8.12
N ILE A 69 -1.19 -28.77 -7.59
CA ILE A 69 -2.29 -27.93 -8.11
C ILE A 69 -2.00 -26.45 -7.86
N PHE A 70 -1.47 -26.10 -6.68
CA PHE A 70 -1.04 -24.74 -6.40
C PHE A 70 -0.02 -24.23 -7.41
N TRP A 71 0.98 -25.06 -7.73
CA TRP A 71 2.00 -24.73 -8.72
C TRP A 71 1.37 -24.44 -10.09
N ASP A 72 0.46 -25.29 -10.55
CA ASP A 72 -0.20 -25.13 -11.84
C ASP A 72 -1.05 -23.86 -11.89
N LYS A 73 -1.80 -23.57 -10.82
CA LYS A 73 -2.64 -22.36 -10.73
C LYS A 73 -1.81 -21.08 -10.70
N ILE A 74 -0.73 -21.02 -9.91
CA ILE A 74 0.18 -19.86 -9.87
C ILE A 74 0.87 -19.66 -11.22
N THR A 75 1.33 -20.74 -11.84
CA THR A 75 2.00 -20.67 -13.15
C THR A 75 1.05 -20.14 -14.22
N LYS A 76 -0.21 -20.60 -14.23
CA LYS A 76 -1.23 -20.07 -15.16
C LYS A 76 -1.55 -18.61 -14.88
N GLN A 77 -1.67 -18.22 -13.61
CA GLN A 77 -1.97 -16.83 -13.26
C GLN A 77 -0.83 -15.89 -13.66
N THR A 78 0.41 -16.28 -13.42
CA THR A 78 1.60 -15.47 -13.76
C THR A 78 1.83 -15.40 -15.28
N GLN A 79 1.44 -16.42 -16.05
CA GLN A 79 1.42 -16.37 -17.52
C GLN A 79 0.37 -15.41 -18.08
N GLN A 80 -0.73 -15.15 -17.37
CA GLN A 80 -1.73 -14.15 -17.79
C GLN A 80 -1.23 -12.70 -17.62
N PHE A 81 -0.16 -12.49 -16.84
CA PHE A 81 0.46 -11.18 -16.63
C PHE A 81 1.73 -10.95 -17.45
N THR A 82 2.13 -11.84 -18.38
CA THR A 82 2.97 -11.39 -19.48
C THR A 82 2.09 -10.60 -20.43
N PRO A 83 2.26 -9.27 -20.56
CA PRO A 83 1.63 -8.58 -21.67
C PRO A 83 2.23 -9.21 -22.91
N SER A 84 1.39 -9.78 -23.76
CA SER A 84 1.64 -9.60 -25.19
C SER A 84 1.72 -8.09 -25.39
N PHE A 85 2.94 -7.57 -25.41
CA PHE A 85 3.19 -6.22 -25.88
C PHE A 85 2.86 -6.23 -27.37
N THR A 86 1.60 -5.99 -27.70
CA THR A 86 1.25 -5.26 -28.91
C THR A 86 1.86 -3.88 -28.73
N SER A 87 3.10 -3.73 -29.21
CA SER A 87 3.80 -2.45 -29.29
C SER A 87 3.00 -1.50 -30.19
N LEU A 88 2.11 -0.73 -29.58
CA LEU A 88 1.74 0.60 -30.05
C LEU A 88 2.92 1.51 -29.73
N ASN A 89 3.93 1.51 -30.61
CA ASN A 89 4.68 2.71 -30.92
C ASN A 89 5.28 2.58 -32.32
N ASN A 90 4.66 3.35 -33.18
CA ASN A 90 4.94 3.54 -34.57
C ASN A 90 6.25 4.32 -34.71
N THR A 91 7.36 3.61 -34.88
CA THR A 91 8.53 4.13 -35.59
C THR A 91 9.07 3.00 -36.45
N GLN A 92 8.89 3.17 -37.75
CA GLN A 92 9.36 2.29 -38.80
C GLN A 92 10.86 2.03 -38.67
N THR A 93 11.25 0.82 -38.26
CA THR A 93 12.50 0.20 -38.71
C THR A 93 12.32 -1.32 -38.80
N ASN A 94 12.18 -1.79 -40.04
CA ASN A 94 12.43 -3.13 -40.58
C ASN A 94 12.37 -4.33 -39.60
N THR A 95 11.32 -5.12 -39.79
CA THR A 95 11.15 -6.48 -39.26
C THR A 95 12.16 -7.44 -39.89
N ASN A 96 13.22 -7.79 -39.17
CA ASN A 96 13.79 -9.13 -39.26
C ASN A 96 13.27 -9.91 -38.04
N SER A 97 12.31 -10.80 -38.25
CA SER A 97 11.90 -11.77 -37.23
C SER A 97 13.03 -12.78 -37.05
N TYR A 98 13.98 -12.45 -36.18
CA TYR A 98 15.02 -13.36 -35.74
C TYR A 98 14.43 -14.25 -34.63
N TYR A 99 14.24 -15.54 -34.93
CA TYR A 99 13.93 -16.51 -33.90
C TYR A 99 15.25 -16.84 -33.19
N GLU A 100 15.34 -16.44 -31.94
CA GLU A 100 16.50 -16.72 -31.09
C GLU A 100 16.59 -18.23 -30.82
N THR A 101 17.76 -18.81 -31.05
CA THR A 101 18.02 -20.21 -30.75
C THR A 101 18.09 -20.44 -29.23
N PRO A 102 17.82 -21.66 -28.73
CA PRO A 102 17.94 -21.96 -27.30
C PRO A 102 19.32 -21.65 -26.70
N LEU A 103 20.39 -21.74 -27.51
CA LEU A 103 21.76 -21.41 -27.09
C LEU A 103 21.94 -19.90 -26.92
N GLU A 104 21.47 -19.10 -27.88
CA GLU A 104 21.53 -17.63 -27.78
C GLU A 104 20.74 -17.11 -26.58
N LYS A 105 19.56 -17.70 -26.34
CA LYS A 105 18.76 -17.39 -25.14
C LYS A 105 19.54 -17.64 -23.85
N THR A 106 20.25 -18.77 -23.77
CA THR A 106 21.04 -19.11 -22.58
C THR A 106 22.20 -18.14 -22.37
N ASN A 107 22.89 -17.75 -23.44
CA ASN A 107 23.98 -16.76 -23.37
C ASN A 107 23.44 -15.39 -22.94
N ARG A 108 22.32 -14.95 -23.49
CA ARG A 108 21.67 -13.70 -23.10
C ARG A 108 21.25 -13.72 -21.63
N ASP A 109 20.63 -14.82 -21.18
CA ASP A 109 20.18 -14.95 -19.80
C ASP A 109 21.37 -14.96 -18.81
N PHE A 110 22.50 -15.54 -19.20
CA PHE A 110 23.74 -15.51 -18.43
C PHE A 110 24.31 -14.09 -18.35
N GLU A 111 24.43 -13.39 -19.49
CA GLU A 111 24.97 -12.03 -19.55
C GLU A 111 24.09 -11.05 -18.75
N ASN A 112 22.77 -11.16 -18.86
CA ASN A 112 21.81 -10.38 -18.07
C ASN A 112 22.00 -10.60 -16.57
N LYS A 113 22.18 -11.86 -16.13
CA LYS A 113 22.44 -12.15 -14.72
C LYS A 113 23.76 -11.55 -14.26
N GLN A 114 24.81 -11.64 -15.06
CA GLN A 114 26.10 -11.04 -14.72
C GLN A 114 25.97 -9.52 -14.55
N GLN A 115 25.32 -8.83 -15.49
CA GLN A 115 25.06 -7.40 -15.39
C GLN A 115 24.22 -7.05 -14.16
N GLN A 116 23.22 -7.87 -13.82
CA GLN A 116 22.41 -7.67 -12.63
C GLN A 116 23.24 -7.79 -11.34
N TYR A 117 24.11 -8.80 -11.25
CA TYR A 117 25.03 -8.95 -10.12
C TYR A 117 26.00 -7.77 -10.01
N GLU A 118 26.52 -7.29 -11.13
CA GLU A 118 27.38 -6.11 -11.16
C GLU A 118 26.62 -4.86 -10.74
N ALA A 119 25.37 -4.68 -11.19
CA ALA A 119 24.53 -3.55 -10.80
C ALA A 119 24.16 -3.56 -9.31
N MET A 120 23.91 -4.73 -8.72
CA MET A 120 23.59 -4.86 -7.28
C MET A 120 24.82 -4.65 -6.39
N ASN A 121 26.00 -5.03 -6.87
CA ASN A 121 27.25 -4.90 -6.11
C ASN A 121 28.03 -3.62 -6.42
N ALA A 122 27.67 -2.90 -7.50
CA ALA A 122 28.26 -1.63 -7.83
C ALA A 122 27.89 -0.62 -6.74
N LYS A 123 28.91 -0.03 -6.12
CA LYS A 123 28.70 1.08 -5.18
C LYS A 123 27.97 2.20 -5.91
N PRO A 124 26.99 2.86 -5.27
CA PRO A 124 26.39 4.06 -5.81
C PRO A 124 27.49 5.02 -6.22
N LYS A 125 27.44 5.52 -7.46
CA LYS A 125 28.30 6.63 -7.85
C LYS A 125 27.81 7.82 -7.03
N LEU A 126 28.51 8.14 -5.95
CA LEU A 126 28.20 9.35 -5.20
C LEU A 126 28.39 10.54 -6.14
N PRO A 127 27.47 11.52 -6.13
CA PRO A 127 27.71 12.81 -6.76
C PRO A 127 29.04 13.37 -6.26
N ASP A 128 29.77 14.09 -7.11
CA ASP A 128 30.98 14.77 -6.67
C ASP A 128 30.59 15.69 -5.49
N PRO A 129 31.27 15.64 -4.34
CA PRO A 129 30.99 16.52 -3.21
C PRO A 129 30.99 18.00 -3.60
N THR A 130 31.67 18.34 -4.69
CA THR A 130 31.68 19.66 -5.29
C THR A 130 30.30 20.11 -5.80
N ASP A 131 29.45 19.21 -6.29
CA ASP A 131 28.10 19.53 -6.80
C ASP A 131 27.04 19.59 -5.68
N MET A 132 27.22 18.86 -4.58
CA MET A 132 26.22 18.80 -3.49
C MET A 132 26.34 19.92 -2.46
N PHE A 133 27.54 20.48 -2.29
CA PHE A 133 27.83 21.48 -1.26
C PHE A 133 28.17 22.85 -1.83
N GLN A 134 28.11 23.02 -3.16
CA GLN A 134 28.11 24.34 -3.74
C GLN A 134 26.73 24.97 -3.54
N GLU A 135 26.71 25.99 -2.72
CA GLU A 135 25.69 27.01 -2.76
C GLU A 135 25.56 27.47 -4.22
N PRO A 136 24.35 27.47 -4.82
CA PRO A 136 24.18 27.81 -6.21
C PRO A 136 24.77 29.20 -6.46
N VAL A 137 25.93 29.23 -7.12
CA VAL A 137 26.58 30.43 -7.66
C VAL A 137 25.83 30.84 -8.93
N GLY A 138 24.56 31.17 -8.73
CA GLY A 138 23.61 31.66 -9.72
C GLY A 138 22.57 32.47 -8.97
N ASP A 139 22.86 33.77 -8.82
CA ASP A 139 21.95 34.80 -8.33
C ASP A 139 21.25 34.50 -6.98
N GLY A 140 21.91 33.74 -6.10
CA GLY A 140 21.51 33.44 -4.73
C GLY A 140 21.81 34.57 -3.74
N GLU A 141 21.42 35.80 -4.07
CA GLU A 141 20.98 36.70 -3.00
C GLU A 141 19.75 36.05 -2.34
N ASP A 142 19.47 36.38 -1.08
CA ASP A 142 18.16 36.18 -0.44
C ASP A 142 17.06 36.77 -1.34
N GLN A 143 16.68 36.09 -2.42
CA GLN A 143 15.63 36.55 -3.30
C GLN A 143 14.32 36.37 -2.53
N ALA A 144 13.77 37.51 -2.10
CA ALA A 144 12.43 37.58 -1.55
C ALA A 144 11.49 36.77 -2.46
N ILE A 145 10.63 35.93 -1.86
CA ILE A 145 9.68 35.08 -2.57
C ILE A 145 8.88 35.96 -3.55
N GLN A 146 9.20 35.88 -4.84
CA GLN A 146 8.65 36.80 -5.85
C GLN A 146 7.16 36.54 -6.14
N ASN A 147 6.66 35.34 -5.79
CA ASN A 147 5.30 34.88 -6.10
C ASN A 147 4.44 34.65 -4.84
N MET A 148 4.55 35.55 -3.86
CA MET A 148 3.75 35.52 -2.63
C MET A 148 2.24 35.44 -2.90
N ASP A 149 1.75 36.22 -3.86
CA ASP A 149 0.32 36.26 -4.19
C ASP A 149 -0.20 34.93 -4.74
N GLU A 150 0.59 34.25 -5.57
CA GLU A 150 0.22 32.93 -6.09
C GLU A 150 0.21 31.89 -4.98
N LEU A 151 1.16 31.98 -4.05
CA LEU A 151 1.25 31.10 -2.89
C LEU A 151 0.05 31.28 -1.96
N ILE A 152 -0.35 32.53 -1.70
CA ILE A 152 -1.53 32.88 -0.91
C ILE A 152 -2.79 32.35 -1.61
N ALA A 153 -2.93 32.55 -2.92
CA ALA A 153 -4.09 32.09 -3.68
C ALA A 153 -4.23 30.55 -3.66
N ARG A 154 -3.12 29.82 -3.75
CA ARG A 154 -3.12 28.35 -3.62
C ARG A 154 -3.57 27.90 -2.24
N TYR A 155 -3.08 28.56 -1.19
CA TYR A 155 -3.48 28.25 0.18
C TYR A 155 -4.96 28.58 0.44
N GLN A 156 -5.44 29.72 -0.07
CA GLN A 156 -6.85 30.11 0.04
C GLN A 156 -7.77 29.09 -0.62
N ARG A 157 -7.43 28.65 -1.85
CA ARG A 157 -8.18 27.63 -2.59
C ARG A 157 -8.25 26.30 -1.84
N GLN A 158 -7.16 25.89 -1.19
CA GLN A 158 -7.14 24.68 -0.38
C GLN A 158 -8.14 24.79 0.78
N ARG A 159 -8.18 25.94 1.46
CA ARG A 159 -9.14 26.18 2.54
C ARG A 159 -10.59 26.20 2.05
N ASP A 160 -10.85 26.77 0.88
CA ASP A 160 -12.21 26.82 0.31
C ASP A 160 -12.73 25.42 -0.07
N LEU A 161 -11.84 24.48 -0.40
CA LEU A 161 -12.18 23.07 -0.64
C LEU A 161 -12.42 22.29 0.65
N ASP A 162 -11.66 22.62 1.71
CA ASP A 162 -11.70 21.89 2.99
C ASP A 162 -12.88 22.30 3.89
N VAL A 163 -13.54 23.44 3.63
CA VAL A 163 -14.70 23.90 4.41
C VAL A 163 -15.99 23.32 3.80
N PRO A 164 -16.71 22.42 4.51
CA PRO A 164 -18.00 21.92 4.04
C PRO A 164 -19.01 23.06 3.95
N ILE A 165 -19.61 23.26 2.78
CA ILE A 165 -20.75 24.17 2.61
C ILE A 165 -21.94 23.54 3.33
N VAL A 166 -22.19 23.96 4.57
CA VAL A 166 -23.40 23.58 5.30
C VAL A 166 -24.54 24.45 4.76
N PRO A 167 -25.61 23.88 4.17
CA PRO A 167 -26.77 24.67 3.78
C PRO A 167 -27.40 25.25 5.06
N THR A 168 -27.37 26.57 5.21
CA THR A 168 -28.15 27.25 6.24
C THR A 168 -29.63 27.13 5.85
N THR A 169 -30.29 26.09 6.35
CA THR A 169 -31.75 26.01 6.36
C THR A 169 -32.28 27.05 7.34
N ASP A 170 -33.08 27.97 6.83
CA ASP A 170 -33.85 28.92 7.62
C ASP A 170 -34.68 28.21 8.71
N GLY A 171 -34.52 28.65 9.97
CA GLY A 171 -35.55 28.59 11.01
C GLY A 171 -35.71 27.30 11.84
N SER A 172 -35.94 27.52 13.15
CA SER A 172 -36.58 26.63 14.15
C SER A 172 -35.70 25.75 15.06
N GLU A 173 -35.54 26.24 16.29
CA GLU A 173 -35.69 25.58 17.62
C GLU A 173 -35.34 24.09 17.85
N SER A 174 -34.57 23.90 18.93
CA SER A 174 -34.64 22.82 19.95
C SER A 174 -33.95 21.45 19.72
N GLU A 175 -32.90 21.28 20.53
CA GLU A 175 -32.46 20.09 21.30
C GLU A 175 -32.54 18.66 20.71
N THR A 176 -31.39 17.98 20.60
CA THR A 176 -30.95 16.84 21.45
C THR A 176 -29.70 16.14 20.85
N SER A 177 -28.70 15.88 21.70
CA SER A 177 -27.33 15.35 21.43
C SER A 177 -27.32 13.84 21.02
N PRO A 178 -26.19 13.13 20.65
CA PRO A 178 -24.79 13.37 21.01
C PRO A 178 -23.65 13.05 20.00
N ILE A 179 -22.58 13.86 20.10
CA ILE A 179 -21.13 13.53 19.98
C ILE A 179 -20.59 13.02 18.63
N HIS A 180 -19.91 13.92 17.92
CA HIS A 180 -18.53 13.67 17.46
C HIS A 180 -17.74 14.98 17.48
N SER A 181 -17.46 15.51 18.67
CA SER A 181 -16.63 16.72 18.80
C SER A 181 -15.18 16.38 18.47
N SER A 182 -14.61 17.11 17.52
CA SER A 182 -13.18 17.06 17.24
C SER A 182 -12.36 17.42 18.50
N PRO A 183 -11.14 16.89 18.66
CA PRO A 183 -10.26 17.25 19.78
C PRO A 183 -10.01 18.77 19.91
N ILE A 184 -10.19 19.52 18.81
CA ILE A 184 -9.89 20.95 18.71
C ILE A 184 -11.04 21.79 19.32
N GLU A 185 -12.30 21.44 19.09
CA GLU A 185 -13.46 22.17 19.65
C GLU A 185 -13.53 22.06 21.18
N SER A 186 -13.16 20.91 21.74
CA SER A 186 -13.07 20.73 23.21
C SER A 186 -12.02 21.64 23.84
N VAL A 187 -10.89 21.86 23.14
CA VAL A 187 -9.81 22.74 23.61
C VAL A 187 -10.21 24.21 23.48
N LEU A 188 -10.84 24.60 22.37
CA LEU A 188 -11.33 25.97 22.17
C LEU A 188 -12.38 26.34 23.23
N GLY A 189 -13.33 25.45 23.50
CA GLY A 189 -14.35 25.68 24.53
C GLY A 189 -13.75 25.83 25.94
N LYS A 190 -12.73 25.04 26.28
CA LYS A 190 -12.02 25.17 27.57
C LYS A 190 -11.25 26.49 27.68
N ILE A 191 -10.67 26.97 26.57
CA ILE A 191 -9.98 28.27 26.53
C ILE A 191 -10.98 29.41 26.69
N GLN A 192 -12.14 29.33 26.03
CA GLN A 192 -13.18 30.36 26.14
C GLN A 192 -13.73 30.47 27.56
N ILE A 193 -14.08 29.34 28.19
CA ILE A 193 -14.54 29.32 29.60
C ILE A 193 -13.48 29.91 30.54
N ARG A 194 -12.19 29.70 30.24
CA ARG A 194 -11.09 30.25 31.03
C ARG A 194 -10.94 31.76 30.84
N LEU A 195 -11.15 32.27 29.62
CA LEU A 195 -11.16 33.71 29.33
C LEU A 195 -12.31 34.40 30.06
N ASP A 196 -13.53 33.90 29.94
CA ASP A 196 -14.70 34.48 30.59
C ASP A 196 -14.51 34.53 32.13
N ARG A 197 -13.92 33.48 32.71
CA ARG A 197 -13.61 33.44 34.14
C ARG A 197 -12.53 34.44 34.54
N MET A 198 -11.56 34.72 33.68
CA MET A 198 -10.53 35.74 33.94
C MET A 198 -11.11 37.15 33.84
N GLU A 199 -11.99 37.41 32.88
CA GLU A 199 -12.70 38.69 32.76
C GLU A 199 -13.61 38.96 33.96
N ALA A 200 -14.33 37.95 34.45
CA ALA A 200 -15.14 38.06 35.66
C ALA A 200 -14.30 38.39 36.91
N ARG A 201 -13.07 37.85 37.00
CA ARG A 201 -12.16 38.17 38.12
C ARG A 201 -11.56 39.57 37.98
N LEU A 202 -11.23 39.99 36.77
CA LEU A 202 -10.71 41.34 36.51
C LEU A 202 -11.75 42.41 36.82
N THR A 203 -13.00 42.21 36.40
CA THR A 203 -14.10 43.12 36.72
C THR A 203 -14.39 43.16 38.23
N GLN A 204 -14.33 42.02 38.92
CA GLN A 204 -14.47 41.98 40.38
C GLN A 204 -13.32 42.73 41.08
N LEU A 205 -12.08 42.57 40.62
CA LEU A 205 -10.91 43.29 41.14
C LEU A 205 -11.02 44.79 40.89
N GLU A 206 -11.43 45.21 39.69
CA GLU A 206 -11.64 46.62 39.35
C GLU A 206 -12.72 47.24 40.23
N ASN A 207 -13.84 46.55 40.45
CA ASN A 207 -14.90 47.02 41.33
C ASN A 207 -14.45 47.08 42.80
N SER A 208 -13.63 46.14 43.27
CA SER A 208 -13.05 46.19 44.61
C SER A 208 -12.04 47.32 44.79
N SER A 209 -11.34 47.71 43.71
CA SER A 209 -10.36 48.80 43.73
C SER A 209 -11.00 50.20 43.63
N LYS A 210 -12.27 50.31 43.23
CA LYS A 210 -13.02 51.58 43.17
C LYS A 210 -13.74 51.94 44.47
N ILE A 211 -13.67 51.11 45.51
CA ILE A 211 -14.34 51.31 46.82
C ILE A 211 -13.36 51.80 47.92
N VAL A 212 -12.17 52.27 47.55
CA VAL A 212 -11.25 53.01 48.43
C VAL A 212 -11.00 54.39 47.85
#